data_AF-A6N2I7-F1
#
_entry.id   AF-A6N2I7-F1
#
_cell.length_a   1.000
_cell.length_b   1.000
_cell.length_c   1.000
_cell.angle_alpha   90.00
_cell.angle_beta   90.00
_cell.angle_gamma   90.00
#
_symmetry.space_group_name_H-M   'P 1'
#
loop_
_entity.id
_entity.type
_entity.pdbx_description
1 polymer ?
#
loop_
_entity_poly.entity_id
_entity_poly.type
_entity_poly.pdbx_seq_one_letter_code
_entity_poly.pdbx_strand_id
1 'polypeptide(L)'
;AGNLVNVPFEKEAFCDKKEGDCGFDKADWGPLQARVETYKGLVFANWDPEAPDLKTYLSDAMPYMDVMLDRTEAGTEAIGGIQKWVIPCNWKFAAEQFCSDMYHAGTMSHLSGVLAGLPPEMDLTQIQLSKNGNQFRSAWGGHGAGWFINDSSILLSVVGPKITQYWTQGPAAEKAARRVPQLPILDMFGQHMTVFP
;
A
#
# COMPACT_ATOMS: atom_id res chain seq x y z
N ALA A 1 7.47 24.21 -0.95
CA ALA A 1 6.06 24.63 -0.93
C ALA A 1 5.47 24.88 -2.32
N GLY A 2 6.26 24.92 -3.41
CA GLY A 2 5.71 25.15 -4.75
C GLY A 2 5.41 26.61 -5.09
N ASN A 3 5.62 27.56 -4.18
CA ASN A 3 5.39 28.99 -4.43
C ASN A 3 6.24 29.51 -5.59
N LEU A 4 5.65 30.33 -6.47
CA LEU A 4 6.39 31.09 -7.47
C LEU A 4 7.16 32.22 -6.77
N VAL A 5 8.47 32.06 -6.60
CA VAL A 5 9.30 33.02 -5.85
C VAL A 5 10.02 34.02 -6.74
N ASN A 6 10.15 33.74 -8.04
CA ASN A 6 10.85 34.60 -8.96
C ASN A 6 10.26 34.49 -10.38
N VAL A 7 10.08 35.64 -11.01
CA VAL A 7 9.83 35.77 -12.45
C VAL A 7 10.92 36.70 -13.00
N PRO A 8 11.82 36.23 -13.87
CA PRO A 8 12.76 37.11 -14.54
C PRO A 8 12.04 38.24 -15.27
N PHE A 9 12.52 39.49 -15.12
CA PHE A 9 11.90 40.70 -15.66
C PHE A 9 10.48 41.01 -15.16
N GLU A 10 10.11 40.55 -13.95
CA GLU A 10 8.77 40.78 -13.38
C GLU A 10 8.33 42.25 -13.45
N LYS A 11 9.18 43.17 -13.02
CA LYS A 11 8.85 44.60 -13.01
C LYS A 11 8.80 45.20 -14.40
N GLU A 12 9.70 44.78 -15.29
CA GLU A 12 9.85 45.34 -16.63
C GLU A 12 8.79 44.82 -17.62
N ALA A 13 8.28 43.61 -17.42
CA ALA A 13 7.38 42.94 -18.34
C ALA A 13 5.95 42.75 -17.80
N PHE A 14 5.74 42.70 -16.49
CA PHE A 14 4.44 42.35 -15.89
C PHE A 14 3.86 43.46 -15.01
N CYS A 15 4.60 44.54 -14.73
CA CYS A 15 4.11 45.70 -14.00
C CYS A 15 4.09 46.96 -14.89
N ASP A 16 3.10 47.85 -14.73
CA ASP A 16 3.11 49.15 -15.40
C ASP A 16 4.11 50.11 -14.70
N LYS A 17 4.53 51.17 -15.42
CA LYS A 17 5.38 52.24 -14.90
C LYS A 17 4.66 53.17 -13.93
N LYS A 18 3.33 53.09 -13.81
CA LYS A 18 2.57 53.79 -12.78
C LYS A 18 2.79 53.07 -11.44
N GLU A 19 3.32 53.80 -10.47
CA GLU A 19 3.65 53.28 -9.15
C GLU A 19 2.42 52.64 -8.49
N GLY A 20 2.52 51.35 -8.16
CA GLY A 20 1.48 50.60 -7.43
C GLY A 20 0.49 49.79 -8.27
N ASP A 21 0.57 49.81 -9.60
CA ASP A 21 -0.32 49.03 -10.49
C ASP A 21 0.45 47.90 -11.21
N CYS A 22 0.74 46.82 -10.47
CA CYS A 22 1.25 45.59 -11.07
C CYS A 22 0.09 44.58 -11.16
N GLY A 23 -0.45 44.38 -12.37
CA GLY A 23 -1.54 43.43 -12.63
C GLY A 23 -1.14 41.94 -12.54
N PHE A 24 -0.02 41.65 -11.89
CA PHE A 24 0.55 40.32 -11.75
C PHE A 24 0.99 40.10 -10.30
N ASP A 25 0.42 39.09 -9.64
CA ASP A 25 0.86 38.62 -8.34
C ASP A 25 1.34 37.17 -8.44
N LYS A 26 2.62 36.94 -8.14
CA LYS A 26 3.20 35.59 -8.12
C LYS A 26 2.44 34.62 -7.20
N ALA A 27 1.76 35.14 -6.16
CA ALA A 27 0.97 34.33 -5.24
C ALA A 27 -0.16 33.56 -5.95
N ASP A 28 -0.70 34.09 -7.06
CA ASP A 28 -1.81 33.48 -7.81
C ASP A 28 -1.36 32.47 -8.88
N TRP A 29 -0.05 32.43 -9.19
CA TRP A 29 0.51 31.65 -10.31
C TRP A 29 1.39 30.47 -9.86
N GLY A 30 1.26 30.04 -8.60
CA GLY A 30 1.82 28.76 -8.17
C GLY A 30 1.11 27.57 -8.84
N PRO A 31 1.79 26.42 -9.02
CA PRO A 31 1.12 25.19 -9.41
C PRO A 31 0.05 24.82 -8.37
N LEU A 32 -1.02 24.17 -8.84
CA LEU A 32 -2.07 23.63 -7.98
C LEU A 32 -1.45 22.80 -6.84
N GLN A 33 -1.96 22.97 -5.63
CA GLN A 33 -1.53 22.22 -4.45
C GLN A 33 -2.51 21.08 -4.16
N ALA A 34 -1.97 19.90 -3.83
CA ALA A 34 -2.76 18.78 -3.34
C ALA A 34 -2.82 18.82 -1.82
N ARG A 35 -3.93 18.36 -1.24
CA ARG A 35 -3.96 17.97 0.18
C ARG A 35 -3.06 16.75 0.36
N VAL A 36 -2.19 16.77 1.37
CA VAL A 36 -1.27 15.67 1.67
C VAL A 36 -1.53 15.19 3.08
N GLU A 37 -1.77 13.89 3.22
CA GLU A 37 -2.02 13.24 4.49
C GLU A 37 -1.23 11.92 4.55
N THR A 38 -0.90 11.46 5.75
CA THR A 38 -0.10 10.23 5.93
C THR A 38 -0.85 9.22 6.78
N TYR A 39 -0.70 7.93 6.44
CA TYR A 39 -1.14 6.83 7.28
C TYR A 39 0.05 5.91 7.58
N LYS A 40 0.56 5.97 8.83
CA LYS A 40 1.63 5.11 9.37
C LYS A 40 2.83 4.93 8.41
N GLY A 41 3.31 6.04 7.85
CA GLY A 41 4.48 6.08 6.95
C GLY A 41 4.12 6.15 5.46
N LEU A 42 2.93 5.72 5.05
CA LEU A 42 2.46 5.89 3.67
C LEU A 42 1.99 7.33 3.44
N VAL A 43 2.35 7.92 2.30
CA VAL A 43 1.97 9.29 1.91
C VAL A 43 0.88 9.23 0.84
N PHE A 44 -0.25 9.88 1.11
CA PHE A 44 -1.38 10.01 0.17
C PHE A 44 -1.59 11.47 -0.19
N ALA A 45 -2.13 11.71 -1.38
CA ALA A 45 -2.50 13.04 -1.84
C ALA A 45 -3.86 13.03 -2.55
N ASN A 46 -4.64 14.08 -2.34
CA ASN A 46 -5.92 14.30 -3.02
C ASN A 46 -6.05 15.77 -3.44
N TRP A 47 -6.48 16.01 -4.67
CA TRP A 47 -6.68 17.35 -5.21
C TRP A 47 -8.02 17.96 -4.81
N ASP A 48 -9.01 17.14 -4.48
CA ASP A 48 -10.36 17.57 -4.18
C ASP A 48 -10.45 18.13 -2.75
N PRO A 49 -10.77 19.43 -2.58
CA PRO A 49 -10.89 20.05 -1.27
C PRO A 49 -12.15 19.59 -0.51
N GLU A 50 -13.17 19.07 -1.20
CA GLU A 50 -14.43 18.63 -0.60
C GLU A 50 -14.44 17.13 -0.27
N ALA A 51 -13.46 16.37 -0.77
CA ALA A 51 -13.30 14.96 -0.44
C ALA A 51 -13.07 14.75 1.08
N PRO A 52 -13.46 13.59 1.63
CA PRO A 52 -13.18 13.25 3.02
C PRO A 52 -11.66 13.27 3.32
N ASP A 53 -11.29 13.44 4.59
CA ASP A 53 -9.92 13.21 5.05
C ASP A 53 -9.48 11.75 4.83
N LEU A 54 -8.18 11.49 4.90
CA LEU A 54 -7.61 10.17 4.61
C LEU A 54 -8.17 9.07 5.53
N LYS A 55 -8.34 9.34 6.83
CA LYS A 55 -8.83 8.32 7.76
C LYS A 55 -10.29 7.97 7.50
N THR A 56 -11.09 8.97 7.17
CA THR A 56 -12.48 8.79 6.76
C THR A 56 -12.55 8.05 5.43
N TYR A 57 -11.68 8.39 4.47
CA TYR A 57 -11.59 7.69 3.17
C TYR A 57 -11.25 6.21 3.33
N LEU A 58 -10.27 5.87 4.18
CA LEU A 58 -9.84 4.49 4.43
C LEU A 58 -10.92 3.62 5.09
N SER A 59 -12.03 4.20 5.56
CA SER A 59 -13.17 3.47 6.14
C SER A 59 -12.69 2.50 7.24
N ASP A 60 -13.21 1.29 7.22
CA ASP A 60 -12.91 0.12 8.04
C ASP A 60 -11.72 -0.70 7.51
N ALA A 61 -10.95 -0.20 6.54
CA ALA A 61 -9.79 -0.91 5.98
C ALA A 61 -8.51 -0.73 6.82
N MET A 62 -8.44 0.28 7.69
CA MET A 62 -7.27 0.60 8.52
C MET A 62 -6.69 -0.61 9.29
N PRO A 63 -7.49 -1.47 9.98
CA PRO A 63 -6.94 -2.63 10.68
C PRO A 63 -6.18 -3.60 9.76
N TYR A 64 -6.60 -3.73 8.51
CA TYR A 64 -5.94 -4.60 7.52
C TYR A 64 -4.62 -4.01 7.01
N MET A 65 -4.49 -2.68 6.98
CA MET A 65 -3.23 -2.00 6.70
C MET A 65 -2.25 -2.17 7.86
N ASP A 66 -2.76 -2.13 9.09
CA ASP A 66 -1.97 -2.19 10.32
C ASP A 66 -1.26 -3.54 10.50
N VAL A 67 -1.76 -4.61 9.88
CA VAL A 67 -1.10 -5.93 9.80
C VAL A 67 0.34 -5.79 9.27
N MET A 68 0.57 -4.86 8.35
CA MET A 68 1.90 -4.51 7.82
C MET A 68 2.49 -3.30 8.53
N LEU A 69 1.70 -2.24 8.71
CA LEU A 69 2.21 -0.90 9.04
C LEU A 69 2.39 -0.62 10.53
N ASP A 70 1.73 -1.37 11.43
CA ASP A 70 1.71 -1.05 12.88
C ASP A 70 2.23 -2.16 13.80
N ARG A 71 3.04 -3.07 13.26
CA ARG A 71 3.58 -4.23 14.01
C ARG A 71 4.52 -3.84 15.15
N THR A 72 5.04 -2.62 15.16
CA THR A 72 5.99 -2.10 16.16
C THR A 72 5.83 -0.60 16.31
N GLU A 73 6.12 -0.07 17.50
CA GLU A 73 6.19 1.36 17.79
C GLU A 73 7.25 2.11 16.95
N ALA A 74 8.23 1.39 16.40
CA ALA A 74 9.24 1.95 15.51
C ALA A 74 8.69 2.31 14.11
N GLY A 75 7.50 1.83 13.75
CA GLY A 75 6.94 2.00 12.41
C GLY A 75 7.66 1.16 11.34
N THR A 76 7.59 1.61 10.10
CA THR A 76 8.19 0.98 8.92
C THR A 76 9.13 1.95 8.21
N GLU A 77 10.15 1.40 7.54
CA GLU A 77 11.02 2.14 6.63
C GLU A 77 10.96 1.50 5.23
N ALA A 78 11.09 2.33 4.19
CA ALA A 78 11.21 1.84 2.82
C ALA A 78 12.69 1.55 2.53
N ILE A 79 12.98 0.33 2.07
CA ILE A 79 14.29 0.02 1.50
C ILE A 79 14.49 0.90 0.27
N GLY A 80 15.66 1.55 0.16
CA GLY A 80 15.92 2.50 -0.92
C GLY A 80 15.80 1.90 -2.33
N GLY A 81 15.39 2.74 -3.28
CA GLY A 81 15.20 2.36 -4.69
C GLY A 81 13.73 2.18 -5.07
N ILE A 82 13.33 2.70 -6.23
CA ILE A 82 11.98 2.52 -6.79
C ILE A 82 12.12 1.88 -8.16
N GLN A 83 11.70 0.62 -8.29
CA GLN A 83 11.64 -0.07 -9.57
C GLN A 83 10.46 0.46 -10.40
N LYS A 84 10.71 0.83 -11.65
CA LYS A 84 9.68 1.35 -12.58
C LYS A 84 9.72 0.57 -13.89
N TRP A 85 8.55 0.12 -14.35
CA TRP A 85 8.37 -0.60 -15.61
C TRP A 85 6.98 -0.30 -16.19
N VAL A 86 6.73 -0.71 -17.43
CA VAL A 86 5.45 -0.48 -18.14
C VAL A 86 4.80 -1.82 -18.48
N ILE A 87 3.51 -1.98 -18.14
CA ILE A 87 2.68 -3.12 -18.54
C ILE A 87 1.53 -2.59 -19.42
N PRO A 88 1.33 -3.10 -20.64
CA PRO A 88 0.25 -2.65 -21.52
C PRO A 88 -1.09 -3.30 -21.14
N CYS A 89 -1.60 -3.00 -19.96
CA CYS A 89 -2.92 -3.43 -19.48
C CYS A 89 -3.68 -2.28 -18.83
N ASN A 90 -4.99 -2.47 -18.60
CA ASN A 90 -5.75 -1.50 -17.81
C ASN A 90 -5.38 -1.62 -16.32
N TRP A 91 -5.18 -0.48 -15.66
CA TRP A 91 -4.81 -0.43 -14.24
C TRP A 91 -5.76 -1.19 -13.31
N LYS A 92 -7.05 -1.29 -13.69
CA LYS A 92 -8.07 -2.02 -12.91
C LYS A 92 -7.72 -3.49 -12.71
N PHE A 93 -7.06 -4.14 -13.66
CA PHE A 93 -6.67 -5.55 -13.50
C PHE A 93 -5.69 -5.73 -12.34
N ALA A 94 -4.69 -4.85 -12.24
CA ALA A 94 -3.74 -4.90 -11.12
C ALA A 94 -4.42 -4.54 -9.78
N ALA A 95 -5.22 -3.47 -9.77
CA ALA A 95 -5.93 -3.03 -8.57
C ALA A 95 -6.91 -4.11 -8.06
N GLU A 96 -7.72 -4.68 -8.93
CA GLU A 96 -8.71 -5.72 -8.61
C GLU A 96 -8.04 -7.03 -8.16
N GLN A 97 -6.96 -7.45 -8.84
CA GLN A 97 -6.24 -8.66 -8.46
C GLN A 97 -5.70 -8.59 -7.03
N PHE A 98 -5.09 -7.45 -6.65
CA PHE A 98 -4.60 -7.24 -5.28
C PHE A 98 -5.74 -6.97 -4.27
N CYS A 99 -6.91 -6.53 -4.75
CA CYS A 99 -8.08 -6.28 -3.90
C CYS A 99 -8.73 -7.60 -3.47
N SER A 100 -8.90 -8.54 -4.41
CA SER A 100 -9.84 -9.66 -4.23
C SER A 100 -9.38 -11.01 -4.79
N ASP A 101 -8.32 -11.08 -5.60
CA ASP A 101 -8.02 -12.28 -6.36
C ASP A 101 -6.93 -13.14 -5.71
N MET A 102 -7.20 -13.73 -4.54
CA MET A 102 -6.37 -14.85 -4.07
C MET A 102 -6.52 -16.09 -4.97
N TYR A 103 -7.59 -16.12 -5.77
CA TYR A 103 -7.96 -17.26 -6.59
C TYR A 103 -6.92 -17.59 -7.66
N HIS A 104 -6.33 -16.59 -8.33
CA HIS A 104 -5.24 -16.83 -9.29
C HIS A 104 -4.02 -17.50 -8.65
N ALA A 105 -3.68 -17.11 -7.40
CA ALA A 105 -2.56 -17.66 -6.66
C ALA A 105 -2.85 -19.07 -6.11
N GLY A 106 -4.09 -19.31 -5.69
CA GLY A 106 -4.57 -20.63 -5.27
C GLY A 106 -4.73 -21.65 -6.39
N THR A 107 -4.57 -21.24 -7.66
CA THR A 107 -4.80 -22.08 -8.83
C THR A 107 -3.55 -22.25 -9.69
N MET A 108 -3.49 -21.62 -10.87
CA MET A 108 -2.48 -21.93 -11.89
C MET A 108 -1.38 -20.87 -12.01
N SER A 109 -1.67 -19.61 -11.66
CA SER A 109 -0.82 -18.50 -12.09
C SER A 109 0.58 -18.52 -11.50
N HIS A 110 0.75 -19.10 -10.31
CA HIS A 110 2.02 -19.10 -9.57
C HIS A 110 2.66 -20.47 -9.36
N LEU A 111 2.20 -21.54 -10.03
CA LEU A 111 2.77 -22.88 -9.84
C LEU A 111 4.29 -22.92 -10.06
N SER A 112 4.79 -22.24 -11.10
CA SER A 112 6.23 -22.14 -11.35
C SER A 112 6.97 -21.28 -10.33
N GLY A 113 6.33 -20.22 -9.83
CA GLY A 113 6.88 -19.36 -8.79
C GLY A 113 7.01 -20.08 -7.45
N VAL A 114 5.98 -20.86 -7.08
CA VAL A 114 6.03 -21.74 -5.91
C VAL A 114 7.16 -22.75 -6.06
N LEU A 115 7.25 -23.46 -7.20
CA LEU A 115 8.30 -24.44 -7.45
C LEU A 115 9.72 -23.82 -7.32
N ALA A 116 9.90 -22.59 -7.79
CA ALA A 116 11.18 -21.89 -7.68
C ALA A 116 11.57 -21.51 -6.24
N GLY A 117 10.59 -21.37 -5.33
CA GLY A 117 10.79 -21.07 -3.92
C GLY A 117 10.98 -22.31 -3.03
N LEU A 118 10.72 -23.51 -3.54
CA LEU A 118 10.89 -24.75 -2.79
C LEU A 118 12.36 -25.18 -2.71
N PRO A 119 12.75 -25.94 -1.67
CA PRO A 119 13.99 -26.69 -1.67
C PRO A 119 14.08 -27.60 -2.91
N PRO A 120 15.27 -27.81 -3.50
CA PRO A 120 15.45 -28.63 -4.71
C PRO A 120 14.90 -30.07 -4.59
N GLU A 121 14.76 -30.57 -3.37
CA GLU A 121 14.31 -31.92 -3.04
C GLU A 121 12.78 -32.04 -2.92
N MET A 122 12.05 -30.92 -3.02
CA MET A 122 10.59 -30.87 -2.92
C MET A 122 9.93 -30.56 -4.27
N ASP A 123 8.75 -31.14 -4.48
CA ASP A 123 7.89 -30.84 -5.63
C ASP A 123 6.50 -30.32 -5.22
N LEU A 124 5.70 -29.91 -6.22
CA LEU A 124 4.37 -29.33 -6.01
C LEU A 124 3.36 -30.31 -5.40
N THR A 125 3.56 -31.63 -5.53
CA THR A 125 2.66 -32.64 -4.94
C THR A 125 2.78 -32.69 -3.43
N GLN A 126 3.89 -32.18 -2.89
CA GLN A 126 4.17 -32.11 -1.46
C GLN A 126 3.71 -30.78 -0.84
N ILE A 127 3.16 -29.86 -1.64
CA ILE A 127 2.62 -28.59 -1.18
C ILE A 127 1.10 -28.66 -1.15
N GLN A 128 0.53 -28.48 0.04
CA GLN A 128 -0.89 -28.19 0.17
C GLN A 128 -1.06 -26.71 0.44
N LEU A 129 -1.66 -26.01 -0.53
CA LEU A 129 -2.17 -24.67 -0.29
C LEU A 129 -3.36 -24.75 0.66
N SER A 130 -3.40 -23.83 1.62
CA SER A 130 -4.55 -23.70 2.51
C SER A 130 -5.83 -23.54 1.72
N LYS A 131 -6.87 -24.23 2.16
CA LYS A 131 -8.24 -24.08 1.62
C LYS A 131 -9.09 -23.15 2.49
N ASN A 132 -8.55 -22.73 3.63
CA ASN A 132 -9.25 -21.91 4.60
C ASN A 132 -8.68 -20.50 4.54
N GLY A 133 -9.57 -19.54 4.36
CA GLY A 133 -9.20 -18.14 4.28
C GLY A 133 -10.44 -17.26 4.35
N ASN A 134 -10.20 -15.96 4.46
CA ASN A 134 -11.25 -14.97 4.51
C ASN A 134 -10.90 -13.81 3.59
N GLN A 135 -11.94 -13.09 3.19
CA GLN A 135 -11.82 -11.88 2.41
C GLN A 135 -12.62 -10.77 3.08
N PHE A 136 -12.02 -9.60 3.13
CA PHE A 136 -12.59 -8.36 3.59
C PHE A 136 -12.94 -7.48 2.38
N ARG A 137 -14.13 -6.88 2.46
CA ARG A 137 -14.57 -5.78 1.61
C ARG A 137 -14.95 -4.64 2.54
N SER A 138 -14.39 -3.46 2.32
CA SER A 138 -14.72 -2.26 3.10
C SER A 138 -16.20 -1.91 2.99
N ALA A 139 -16.77 -1.42 4.09
CA ALA A 139 -18.13 -0.88 4.14
C ALA A 139 -18.35 0.23 3.11
N TRP A 140 -17.32 1.04 2.86
CA TRP A 140 -17.32 2.12 1.87
C TRP A 140 -15.92 2.26 1.24
N GLY A 141 -15.84 2.81 0.03
CA GLY A 141 -14.56 3.20 -0.59
C GLY A 141 -13.92 2.17 -1.52
N GLY A 142 -14.46 0.94 -1.60
CA GLY A 142 -14.02 -0.06 -2.58
C GLY A 142 -12.70 -0.77 -2.25
N HIS A 143 -12.24 -0.67 -1.00
CA HIS A 143 -11.03 -1.35 -0.54
C HIS A 143 -11.30 -2.84 -0.28
N GLY A 144 -10.25 -3.65 -0.36
CA GLY A 144 -10.36 -5.07 -0.08
C GLY A 144 -9.04 -5.71 0.30
N ALA A 145 -9.13 -6.80 1.05
CA ALA A 145 -8.00 -7.61 1.44
C ALA A 145 -8.43 -9.09 1.55
N GLY A 146 -7.53 -10.02 1.28
CA GLY A 146 -7.77 -11.46 1.45
C GLY A 146 -6.54 -12.17 1.97
N TRP A 147 -6.74 -13.25 2.72
CA TRP A 147 -5.66 -14.02 3.36
C TRP A 147 -6.09 -15.47 3.62
N PHE A 148 -5.11 -16.35 3.79
CA PHE A 148 -5.32 -17.70 4.31
C PHE A 148 -5.24 -17.71 5.84
N ILE A 149 -5.91 -18.68 6.47
CA ILE A 149 -5.86 -18.86 7.93
C ILE A 149 -5.16 -20.16 8.33
N ASN A 150 -4.44 -20.11 9.46
CA ASN A 150 -3.85 -21.26 10.16
C ASN A 150 -2.81 -22.09 9.37
N ASP A 151 -2.31 -21.56 8.25
CA ASP A 151 -1.34 -22.23 7.40
C ASP A 151 -0.37 -21.23 6.75
N SER A 152 0.88 -21.25 7.24
CA SER A 152 1.94 -20.38 6.77
C SER A 152 2.65 -20.88 5.51
N SER A 153 2.19 -21.98 4.89
CA SER A 153 2.89 -22.63 3.76
C SER A 153 3.08 -21.67 2.58
N ILE A 154 2.08 -20.85 2.27
CA ILE A 154 2.19 -19.83 1.22
C ILE A 154 3.25 -18.77 1.53
N LEU A 155 3.37 -18.38 2.80
CA LEU A 155 4.39 -17.42 3.23
C LEU A 155 5.77 -18.08 3.12
N LEU A 156 5.91 -19.30 3.63
CA LEU A 156 7.14 -20.08 3.55
C LEU A 156 7.64 -20.25 2.11
N SER A 157 6.76 -20.58 1.16
CA SER A 157 7.15 -20.77 -0.25
C SER A 157 7.59 -19.48 -0.94
N VAL A 158 7.13 -18.32 -0.48
CA VAL A 158 7.41 -17.03 -1.14
C VAL A 158 8.61 -16.32 -0.50
N VAL A 159 8.69 -16.27 0.83
CA VAL A 159 9.70 -15.47 1.56
C VAL A 159 10.72 -16.31 2.33
N GLY A 160 10.57 -17.64 2.32
CA GLY A 160 11.49 -18.56 2.98
C GLY A 160 11.37 -18.59 4.51
N PRO A 161 12.08 -19.53 5.16
CA PRO A 161 11.85 -19.89 6.56
C PRO A 161 12.21 -18.77 7.55
N LYS A 162 13.25 -17.97 7.25
CA LYS A 162 13.71 -16.91 8.16
C LYS A 162 12.67 -15.79 8.32
N ILE A 163 12.05 -15.36 7.22
CA ILE A 163 11.04 -14.30 7.25
C ILE A 163 9.74 -14.86 7.82
N THR A 164 9.34 -16.08 7.44
CA THR A 164 8.18 -16.75 8.03
C THR A 164 8.31 -16.87 9.55
N GLN A 165 9.47 -17.29 10.07
CA GLN A 165 9.70 -17.35 11.52
C GLN A 165 9.61 -15.98 12.18
N TYR A 166 10.25 -14.94 11.64
CA TYR A 166 10.15 -13.57 12.16
C TYR A 166 8.70 -13.05 12.19
N TRP A 167 7.90 -13.41 11.18
CA TRP A 167 6.52 -12.95 11.05
C TRP A 167 5.56 -13.62 12.05
N THR A 168 5.84 -14.88 12.40
CA THR A 168 4.89 -15.77 13.08
C THR A 168 5.29 -16.15 14.50
N GLN A 169 6.56 -16.05 14.85
CA GLN A 169 7.10 -16.57 16.10
C GLN A 169 7.99 -15.55 16.82
N GLY A 170 8.11 -15.74 18.13
CA GLY A 170 9.03 -15.00 18.99
C GLY A 170 8.58 -13.57 19.30
N PRO A 171 9.47 -12.78 19.94
CA PRO A 171 9.09 -11.51 20.56
C PRO A 171 8.52 -10.46 19.60
N ALA A 172 8.98 -10.46 18.33
CA ALA A 172 8.49 -9.52 17.32
C ALA A 172 7.06 -9.84 16.88
N ALA A 173 6.74 -11.12 16.64
CA ALA A 173 5.40 -11.57 16.30
C ALA A 173 4.42 -11.33 17.46
N GLU A 174 4.82 -11.66 18.69
CA GLU A 174 4.01 -11.40 19.89
C GLU A 174 3.76 -9.91 20.11
N LYS A 175 4.75 -9.05 19.84
CA LYS A 175 4.59 -7.59 19.90
C LYS A 175 3.55 -7.13 18.88
N ALA A 176 3.64 -7.60 17.64
CA ALA A 176 2.68 -7.26 16.59
C ALA A 176 1.25 -7.66 17.00
N ALA A 177 1.06 -8.87 17.52
CA ALA A 177 -0.24 -9.38 17.95
C ALA A 177 -0.89 -8.52 19.05
N ARG A 178 -0.08 -7.97 19.97
CA ARG A 178 -0.56 -7.02 20.98
C ARG A 178 -0.94 -5.66 20.41
N ARG A 179 -0.32 -5.22 19.32
CA ARG A 179 -0.54 -3.89 18.71
C ARG A 179 -1.71 -3.85 17.75
N VAL A 180 -2.01 -4.96 17.07
CA VAL A 180 -3.13 -5.10 16.13
C VAL A 180 -4.14 -6.11 16.68
N PRO A 181 -4.78 -5.84 17.84
CA PRO A 181 -5.65 -6.80 18.51
C PRO A 181 -6.99 -7.02 17.79
N GLN A 182 -7.32 -6.17 16.80
CA GLN A 182 -8.59 -6.23 16.07
C GLN A 182 -8.65 -7.43 15.11
N LEU A 183 -7.51 -8.02 14.76
CA LEU A 183 -7.39 -9.12 13.82
C LEU A 183 -6.51 -10.24 14.40
N PRO A 184 -6.79 -11.52 14.09
CA PRO A 184 -5.95 -12.64 14.51
C PRO A 184 -4.67 -12.72 13.65
N ILE A 185 -3.82 -11.70 13.69
CA ILE A 185 -2.73 -11.52 12.71
C ILE A 185 -1.66 -12.63 12.73
N LEU A 186 -1.59 -13.42 13.81
CA LEU A 186 -0.70 -14.57 13.90
C LEU A 186 -1.23 -15.78 13.13
N ASP A 187 -2.52 -15.79 12.83
CA ASP A 187 -3.19 -16.84 12.07
C ASP A 187 -3.44 -16.42 10.61
N MET A 188 -3.10 -15.18 10.23
CA MET A 188 -3.32 -14.63 8.88
C MET A 188 -2.05 -14.73 8.03
N PHE A 189 -2.13 -15.41 6.88
CA PHE A 189 -1.00 -15.66 6.00
C PHE A 189 -1.28 -15.30 4.54
N GLY A 190 -0.24 -14.83 3.85
CA GLY A 190 -0.32 -14.49 2.43
C GLY A 190 -1.30 -13.35 2.12
N GLN A 191 -1.45 -12.37 3.01
CA GLN A 191 -2.40 -11.28 2.80
C GLN A 191 -2.11 -10.51 1.50
N HIS A 192 -3.13 -10.30 0.68
CA HIS A 192 -3.15 -9.27 -0.38
C HIS A 192 -4.10 -8.15 0.01
N MET A 193 -3.86 -6.92 -0.46
CA MET A 193 -4.71 -5.78 -0.16
C MET A 193 -4.60 -4.70 -1.24
N THR A 194 -5.73 -4.04 -1.52
CA THR A 194 -5.79 -2.78 -2.28
C THR A 194 -6.53 -1.73 -1.45
N VAL A 195 -5.91 -0.57 -1.27
CA VAL A 195 -6.64 0.68 -1.02
C VAL A 195 -6.99 1.23 -2.39
N PHE A 196 -8.29 1.28 -2.69
CA PHE A 196 -8.91 1.73 -3.96
C PHE A 196 -8.15 2.90 -4.60
N PRO A 197 -7.90 2.81 -5.91
CA PRO A 197 -8.81 3.41 -6.86
C PRO A 197 -9.65 2.42 -7.65
#